data_AF-A0A7Z7YKM1-F1
#
_entry.id   AF-A0A7Z7YKM1-F1
#
_cell.length_a   1.000
_cell.length_b   1.000
_cell.length_c   1.000
_cell.angle_alpha   90.00
_cell.angle_beta   90.00
_cell.angle_gamma   90.00
#
_symmetry.space_group_name_H-M   'P 1'
#
loop_
_entity.id
_entity.type
_entity.pdbx_description
1 polymer ?
#
loop_
_entity_poly.entity_id
_entity_poly.type
_entity_poly.pdbx_seq_one_letter_code
_entity_poly.pdbx_strand_id
1 'polypeptide(L)'
;MKHPHDNIRVGTITFVYSVTKRGRVFPGLSVIRNPLKAQRLAEEINNKRGGCMHKASPVELRTSIEMAHSLAQIGVRFVPIPVETDEEFHTLATSLSQKLEMMVAKAEADERDQV
;
A
#
# COMPACT_ATOMS: atom_id res chain seq x y z
N MET A 1 -24.32 -6.96 12.95
CA MET A 1 -25.75 -6.84 12.62
C MET A 1 -26.54 -7.63 13.64
N LYS A 2 -27.47 -6.99 14.36
CA LYS A 2 -28.43 -7.66 15.24
C LYS A 2 -29.85 -7.62 14.67
N HIS A 3 -30.18 -6.63 13.82
CA HIS A 3 -31.47 -6.51 13.16
C HIS A 3 -31.36 -6.31 11.63
N PRO A 4 -32.41 -6.70 10.86
CA PRO A 4 -32.42 -6.58 9.39
C PRO A 4 -32.25 -5.14 8.87
N HIS A 5 -32.64 -4.16 9.67
CA HIS A 5 -32.63 -2.73 9.35
C HIS A 5 -31.40 -1.99 9.89
N ASP A 6 -30.39 -2.72 10.39
CA ASP A 6 -29.17 -2.10 10.89
C ASP A 6 -28.32 -1.54 9.74
N ASN A 7 -27.68 -0.39 10.04
CA ASN A 7 -26.56 0.12 9.27
C ASN A 7 -25.41 -0.88 9.28
N ILE A 8 -24.69 -0.98 8.16
CA ILE A 8 -23.48 -1.80 8.07
C ILE A 8 -22.28 -0.86 8.06
N ARG A 9 -21.36 -1.06 9.00
CA ARG A 9 -20.09 -0.32 9.06
C ARG A 9 -18.93 -1.31 9.01
N VAL A 10 -18.04 -1.12 8.04
CA VAL A 10 -16.81 -1.91 7.86
C VAL A 10 -15.66 -0.94 7.68
N GLY A 11 -14.78 -0.84 8.67
CA GLY A 11 -13.71 0.17 8.69
C GLY A 11 -14.26 1.59 8.55
N THR A 12 -13.78 2.33 7.54
CA THR A 12 -14.23 3.70 7.21
C THR A 12 -15.50 3.74 6.36
N ILE A 13 -15.94 2.58 5.85
CA ILE A 13 -17.08 2.46 4.93
C ILE A 13 -18.36 2.19 5.71
N THR A 14 -19.39 3.01 5.46
CA THR A 14 -20.72 2.86 6.08
C THR A 14 -21.82 2.81 5.03
N PHE A 15 -22.65 1.77 5.11
CA PHE A 15 -23.86 1.57 4.35
C PHE A 15 -25.07 1.82 5.26
N VAL A 16 -25.78 2.93 5.03
CA VAL A 16 -26.89 3.38 5.88
C VAL A 16 -28.19 2.74 5.40
N TYR A 17 -28.98 2.19 6.32
CA TYR A 17 -30.29 1.66 5.99
C TYR A 17 -31.27 2.82 5.71
N SER A 18 -31.88 2.79 4.53
CA SER A 18 -32.94 3.71 4.14
C SER A 18 -34.28 3.00 4.20
N VAL A 19 -35.17 3.51 5.06
CA VAL A 19 -36.56 3.04 5.16
C VAL A 19 -37.34 3.29 3.86
N THR A 20 -37.16 4.47 3.25
CA THR A 20 -37.84 4.87 2.02
C THR A 20 -37.46 3.98 0.84
N LYS A 21 -36.18 3.60 0.75
CA LYS A 21 -35.67 2.74 -0.34
C LYS A 21 -35.65 1.25 0.03
N ARG A 22 -36.12 0.88 1.24
CA ARG A 22 -36.13 -0.49 1.79
C ARG A 22 -34.81 -1.24 1.59
N GLY A 23 -33.69 -0.59 1.85
CA GLY A 23 -32.37 -1.16 1.61
C GLY A 23 -31.23 -0.24 2.04
N ARG A 24 -30.00 -0.73 1.89
CA ARG A 24 -28.79 -0.04 2.31
C ARG A 24 -28.25 0.84 1.20
N VAL A 25 -28.05 2.11 1.52
CA VAL A 25 -27.54 3.13 0.62
C VAL A 25 -26.09 3.40 1.00
N PHE A 26 -25.23 3.37 0.00
CA PHE A 26 -23.85 3.85 0.12
C PHE A 26 -23.74 5.20 -0.59
N PRO A 27 -22.94 6.16 -0.09
CA PRO A 27 -22.71 7.43 -0.76
C PRO A 27 -22.11 7.21 -2.16
N GLY A 28 -22.92 7.37 -3.21
CA GLY A 28 -22.50 7.22 -4.61
C GLY A 28 -22.73 5.84 -5.25
N LEU A 29 -23.43 4.90 -4.61
CA LEU A 29 -23.83 3.62 -5.21
C LEU A 29 -25.35 3.37 -5.13
N SER A 30 -25.81 2.39 -5.91
CA SER A 30 -27.17 1.86 -5.92
C SER A 30 -27.58 1.22 -4.58
N VAL A 31 -28.88 1.12 -4.32
CA VAL A 31 -29.43 0.56 -3.08
C VAL A 31 -29.28 -0.96 -3.04
N ILE A 32 -28.70 -1.48 -1.96
CA ILE A 32 -28.53 -2.93 -1.74
C ILE A 32 -29.50 -3.41 -0.67
N ARG A 33 -30.48 -4.22 -1.08
CA ARG A 33 -31.48 -4.79 -0.14
C ARG A 33 -30.90 -5.91 0.70
N ASN A 34 -30.08 -6.79 0.10
CA ASN A 34 -29.53 -7.95 0.78
C ASN A 34 -28.41 -7.53 1.76
N PRO A 35 -28.54 -7.80 3.07
CA PRO A 35 -27.54 -7.45 4.07
C PRO A 35 -26.17 -8.09 3.84
N LEU A 36 -26.12 -9.37 3.50
CA LEU A 36 -24.87 -10.10 3.32
C LEU A 36 -24.11 -9.58 2.09
N LYS A 37 -24.83 -9.22 1.03
CA LYS A 37 -24.23 -8.59 -0.16
C LYS A 37 -23.67 -7.20 0.16
N ALA A 38 -24.40 -6.41 0.95
CA ALA A 38 -23.91 -5.10 1.39
C ALA A 38 -22.68 -5.22 2.30
N GLN A 39 -22.65 -6.23 3.16
CA GLN A 39 -21.49 -6.51 4.02
C GLN A 39 -20.25 -6.90 3.20
N ARG A 40 -20.37 -7.88 2.29
CA ARG A 40 -19.23 -8.28 1.44
C ARG A 40 -18.72 -7.13 0.58
N LEU A 41 -19.62 -6.33 0.01
CA LEU A 41 -19.22 -5.17 -0.78
C LEU A 41 -18.51 -4.12 0.08
N ALA A 42 -18.98 -3.88 1.31
CA ALA A 42 -18.32 -2.98 2.24
C ALA A 42 -16.92 -3.48 2.61
N GLU A 43 -16.76 -4.78 2.85
CA GLU A 43 -15.46 -5.43 3.09
C GLU A 43 -14.54 -5.32 1.86
N GLU A 44 -15.05 -5.58 0.65
CA GLU A 44 -14.29 -5.44 -0.60
C GLU A 44 -13.81 -4.01 -0.82
N ILE A 45 -14.69 -3.01 -0.64
CA ILE A 45 -14.33 -1.60 -0.78
C ILE A 45 -13.32 -1.18 0.30
N ASN A 46 -13.51 -1.64 1.55
CA ASN A 46 -12.58 -1.34 2.63
C ASN A 46 -11.20 -1.97 2.37
N ASN A 47 -11.14 -3.17 1.81
CA ASN A 47 -9.89 -3.83 1.45
C ASN A 47 -9.21 -3.15 0.25
N LYS A 48 -9.97 -2.70 -0.76
CA LYS A 48 -9.43 -1.95 -1.91
C LYS A 48 -8.97 -0.53 -1.54
N ARG A 49 -9.66 0.14 -0.62
CA ARG A 49 -9.34 1.53 -0.19
C ARG A 49 -8.34 1.59 0.96
N GLY A 50 -8.25 0.55 1.80
CA GLY A 50 -7.26 0.41 2.86
C GLY A 50 -5.86 0.01 2.38
N GLY A 51 -5.60 0.09 1.07
CA GLY A 51 -4.41 -0.43 0.40
C GLY A 51 -3.12 0.37 0.54
N CYS A 52 -2.96 1.25 1.53
CA CYS A 52 -1.66 1.92 1.77
C CYS A 52 -0.85 1.34 2.93
N MET A 53 -1.34 0.32 3.65
CA MET A 53 -0.51 -0.44 4.59
C MET A 53 -0.78 -1.94 4.44
N HIS A 54 -0.07 -2.58 3.53
CA HIS A 54 0.10 -4.03 3.60
C HIS A 54 0.82 -4.33 4.92
N LYS A 55 0.11 -4.86 5.91
CA LYS A 55 0.76 -5.41 7.09
C LYS A 55 1.56 -6.61 6.62
N ALA A 56 2.87 -6.47 6.55
CA ALA A 56 3.76 -7.60 6.32
C ALA A 56 3.42 -8.70 7.33
N SER A 57 3.31 -9.95 6.86
CA SER A 57 3.19 -11.08 7.76
C SER A 57 4.41 -11.13 8.68
N PRO A 58 4.29 -11.72 9.89
CA PRO A 58 5.43 -11.83 10.79
C PRO A 58 6.65 -12.52 10.17
N VAL A 59 6.45 -13.38 9.18
CA VAL A 59 7.52 -14.07 8.45
C VAL A 59 8.21 -13.10 7.50
N GLU A 60 7.45 -12.39 6.68
CA GLU A 60 8.01 -11.38 5.75
C GLU A 60 8.78 -10.28 6.49
N LEU A 61 8.29 -9.86 7.66
CA LEU A 61 8.97 -8.86 8.49
C LEU A 61 10.33 -9.36 9.02
N ARG A 62 10.42 -10.63 9.43
CA ARG A 62 11.68 -11.22 9.88
C ARG A 62 12.69 -11.27 8.76
N THR A 63 12.28 -11.80 7.61
CA THR A 63 13.15 -11.90 6.43
C THR A 63 13.65 -10.52 5.97
N SER A 64 12.77 -9.51 5.96
CA SER A 64 13.17 -8.15 5.58
C SER A 64 14.13 -7.49 6.58
N ILE A 65 13.98 -7.73 7.89
CA ILE A 65 14.93 -7.25 8.91
C ILE A 65 16.29 -7.94 8.77
N GLU A 66 16.31 -9.25 8.55
CA GLU A 66 17.56 -10.02 8.35
C GLU A 66 18.32 -9.51 7.12
N MET A 67 17.63 -9.29 5.99
CA MET A 67 18.25 -8.71 4.80
C MET A 67 18.78 -7.30 5.05
N ALA A 68 17.99 -6.43 5.72
CA ALA A 68 18.40 -5.07 6.04
C ALA A 68 19.66 -5.05 6.92
N HIS A 69 19.78 -5.97 7.86
CA HIS A 69 20.95 -6.12 8.71
C HIS A 69 22.21 -6.49 7.90
N SER A 70 22.10 -7.48 7.00
CA SER A 70 23.21 -7.86 6.12
C SER A 70 23.70 -6.70 5.24
N LEU A 71 22.77 -5.90 4.71
CA LEU A 71 23.10 -4.72 3.91
C LEU A 71 23.75 -3.62 4.76
N ALA A 72 23.28 -3.41 5.99
CA ALA A 72 23.87 -2.44 6.92
C ALA A 72 25.31 -2.80 7.30
N GLN A 73 25.65 -4.09 7.42
CA GLN A 73 27.03 -4.55 7.66
C GLN A 73 27.98 -4.18 6.52
N ILE A 74 27.49 -4.17 5.28
CA ILE A 74 28.25 -3.77 4.08
C ILE A 74 28.27 -2.23 3.94
N GLY A 75 27.64 -1.51 4.87
CA GLY A 75 27.61 -0.04 4.92
C GLY A 75 26.43 0.60 4.19
N VAL A 76 25.48 -0.18 3.66
CA VAL A 76 24.27 0.34 3.02
C VAL A 76 23.29 0.83 4.10
N ARG A 77 22.93 2.11 4.07
CA ARG A 77 22.01 2.73 5.02
C ARG A 77 20.71 3.13 4.32
N PHE A 78 19.59 2.76 4.91
CA PHE A 78 18.27 3.16 4.43
C PHE A 78 17.87 4.49 5.08
N VAL A 79 17.57 5.50 4.26
CA VAL A 79 17.09 6.81 4.71
C VAL A 79 15.73 7.06 4.04
N PRO A 80 14.65 7.26 4.82
CA PRO A 80 13.37 7.64 4.24
C PRO A 80 13.46 9.06 3.69
N ILE A 81 13.09 9.22 2.43
CA ILE A 81 12.98 10.53 1.78
C ILE A 81 11.49 10.82 1.64
N PRO A 82 10.95 11.83 2.37
CA PRO A 82 9.56 12.22 2.20
C PRO A 82 9.39 12.85 0.82
N VAL A 83 8.29 12.50 0.16
CA VAL A 83 7.91 13.07 -1.13
C VAL A 83 6.44 13.45 -1.06
N GLU A 84 6.10 14.63 -1.57
CA GLU A 84 4.73 15.16 -1.49
C GLU A 84 3.86 14.75 -2.68
N THR A 85 4.49 14.49 -3.84
CA THR A 85 3.79 14.14 -5.09
C THR A 85 4.38 12.91 -5.77
N ASP A 86 3.55 12.17 -6.52
CA ASP A 86 4.01 10.99 -7.25
C ASP A 86 5.03 11.35 -8.36
N GLU A 87 4.92 12.54 -8.95
CA GLU A 87 5.84 13.03 -9.98
C GLU A 87 7.27 13.22 -9.44
N GLU A 88 7.40 13.88 -8.28
CA GLU A 88 8.68 14.05 -7.58
C GLU A 88 9.32 12.70 -7.24
N PHE A 89 8.51 11.71 -6.85
CA PHE A 89 9.00 10.37 -6.52
C PHE A 89 9.61 9.70 -7.75
N HIS A 90 8.93 9.77 -8.90
CA HIS A 90 9.42 9.19 -10.15
C HIS A 90 10.69 9.88 -10.66
N THR A 91 10.77 11.21 -10.58
CA THR A 91 11.98 11.95 -10.93
C THR A 91 13.15 11.57 -10.02
N LEU A 92 12.92 11.52 -8.71
CA LEU A 92 13.95 11.15 -7.73
C LEU A 92 14.44 9.72 -7.94
N ALA A 93 13.53 8.76 -8.13
CA ALA A 93 13.86 7.38 -8.42
C ALA A 93 14.71 7.26 -9.69
N THR A 94 14.35 7.97 -10.75
CA THR A 94 15.09 7.96 -12.03
C THR A 94 16.49 8.53 -11.87
N SER A 95 16.62 9.68 -11.18
CA SER A 95 17.92 10.30 -10.92
C SER A 95 18.84 9.41 -10.09
N LEU A 96 18.31 8.73 -9.07
CA LEU A 96 19.07 7.79 -8.25
C LEU A 96 19.53 6.56 -9.06
N SER A 97 18.66 5.98 -9.90
CA SER A 97 19.03 4.86 -10.77
C SER A 97 20.14 5.22 -11.73
N GLN A 98 20.05 6.37 -12.39
CA GLN A 98 21.11 6.87 -13.28
C GLN A 98 22.43 7.08 -12.54
N LYS A 99 22.39 7.63 -11.32
CA LYS A 99 23.58 7.82 -10.50
C LYS A 99 24.24 6.49 -10.12
N LEU A 100 23.45 5.46 -9.81
CA LEU A 100 23.95 4.12 -9.54
C LEU A 100 24.63 3.52 -10.80
N GLU A 101 24.01 3.64 -11.97
CA GLU A 101 24.60 3.18 -13.24
C GLU A 101 25.96 3.84 -13.52
N MET A 102 26.10 5.14 -13.31
CA MET A 102 27.38 5.83 -13.46
C MET A 102 28.45 5.33 -12.48
N MET A 103 28.08 5.05 -11.23
CA MET A 103 29.01 4.51 -10.22
C MET A 103 29.44 3.09 -10.57
N VAL A 104 28.54 2.26 -11.13
CA VAL A 104 28.86 0.93 -11.64
C VAL A 104 29.87 1.02 -12.78
N ALA A 105 29.59 1.86 -13.80
CA ALA A 105 30.50 2.05 -14.93
C ALA A 105 31.88 2.56 -14.49
N LYS A 106 31.93 3.43 -13.47
CA LYS A 106 33.20 3.90 -12.89
C LYS A 106 33.96 2.77 -12.20
N ALA A 107 33.30 1.96 -11.38
CA ALA A 107 33.93 0.83 -10.70
C ALA A 107 34.49 -0.21 -11.68
N GLU A 108 33.75 -0.51 -12.76
CA GLU A 108 34.22 -1.42 -13.82
C GLU A 108 35.46 -0.86 -14.55
N ALA A 109 35.54 0.45 -14.74
CA ALA A 109 36.72 1.09 -15.33
C ALA A 109 37.93 1.03 -14.40
N ASP A 110 37.74 1.29 -13.10
CA ASP A 110 38.78 1.24 -12.07
C ASP A 110 39.34 -0.19 -11.87
N GLU A 111 38.53 -1.24 -12.12
CA GLU A 111 39.00 -2.63 -12.13
C GLU A 111 39.83 -2.98 -13.38
N ARG A 112 39.50 -2.38 -14.53
CA ARG A 112 40.25 -2.60 -15.79
C ARG A 112 41.63 -1.92 -15.80
N ASP A 113 41.80 -0.84 -15.06
CA ASP A 113 43.07 -0.08 -14.97
C ASP A 113 44.07 -0.72 -13.97
N GLN A 114 43.61 -1.65 -13.13
CA GLN A 114 44.42 -2.39 -12.15
C GLN A 114 44.97 -3.73 -12.70
N VAL A 115 44.70 -4.08 -13.96
CA VAL A 115 45.17 -5.29 -14.66
C VAL A 115 46.22 -4.92 -15.70
#